data_AF-A0A4S1CKQ9-F1
#
_entry.id   AF-A0A4S1CKQ9-F1
#
_cell.length_a   1.000
_cell.length_b   1.000
_cell.length_c   1.000
_cell.angle_alpha   90.00
_cell.angle_beta   90.00
_cell.angle_gamma   90.00
#
_symmetry.space_group_name_H-M   'P 1'
#
loop_
_entity.id
_entity.type
_entity.pdbx_description
1 polymer ?
#
loop_
_entity_poly.entity_id
_entity_poly.type
_entity_poly.pdbx_seq_one_letter_code
_entity_poly.pdbx_strand_id
1 'polypeptide(L)'
;MFRDIRLHGYANDQIEFYAITAGSEAYNRYFFNTDPTDPGEIRFFSPGNEFIIGKNGISHRGNGGSFCEYMFGVDQPIADLAKEDVSNRLIIYGTHYDNRSGTLRFSERTEGYVSYDKIFFDGNAIFNYFFALTGVDFSAPMPEQQERILRVLGKALKRSGAVGEEQDNLIIREILDIIDDPNAHLFLFKLINVRHREYSEAFKALYFNNKKITDSEFQSLAVLAERYGIDRYQQERIRIDVMYKHPDNRRIVDEYKNILIACNRKGEINKLENARLTRLKTLSVRNKIPGALFYTLDEMLKKDKKLVDLEESNYISETRTILEGMFLSERQIESTIDAEDMLKLLYAKKQAAENRDHAFEEMLLDASKACDEKIRDGADISILEGYSYIITYFDRYDATSSAINQLAFMENVRISEEMIRSLLGNKHAFDMLAPDLFTKLFLSGIFEDKYLGIYGRKKVSHLAAGLKLIEENRLTTTGLLDQLVNIDSDERLHLTLLAHIKDRIRNFYSKYATKGDQDALKKELAEELKNKRLIDGEIPDHLFREAILTIKKEAVYIHNLLPQIILEKNWALREDFLENSGLDRFYVEELEREFFELNGLDLEELYQIRKGFN
;
A
#
# COMPACT_ATOMS: atom_id res chain seq x y z
N MET A 1 44.14 21.02 17.32
CA MET A 1 43.11 21.71 18.12
C MET A 1 43.05 23.14 17.64
N PHE A 2 41.94 23.54 17.02
CA PHE A 2 41.76 24.90 16.52
C PHE A 2 41.56 25.89 17.67
N ARG A 3 42.02 27.12 17.49
CA ARG A 3 41.74 28.24 18.39
C ARG A 3 40.74 29.17 17.70
N ASP A 4 39.87 29.78 18.47
CA ASP A 4 38.90 30.75 17.98
C ASP A 4 38.89 32.05 18.79
N ILE A 5 38.56 33.14 18.11
CA ILE A 5 38.28 34.45 18.69
C ILE A 5 36.82 34.77 18.39
N ARG A 6 36.06 35.18 19.41
CA ARG A 6 34.65 35.54 19.27
C ARG A 6 34.45 36.98 19.67
N LEU A 7 33.86 37.74 18.76
CA LEU A 7 33.31 39.06 19.03
C LEU A 7 31.79 38.94 19.06
N HIS A 8 31.17 39.46 20.11
CA HIS A 8 29.73 39.51 20.29
C HIS A 8 29.29 40.97 20.37
N GLY A 9 28.16 41.30 19.76
CA GLY A 9 27.60 42.64 19.81
C GLY A 9 26.22 42.73 19.20
N TYR A 10 25.71 43.96 19.13
CA TYR A 10 24.42 44.28 18.53
C TYR A 10 24.64 45.23 17.36
N ALA A 11 24.08 44.90 16.20
CA ALA A 11 24.10 45.78 15.04
C ALA A 11 23.04 46.90 15.16
N ASN A 12 21.93 46.58 15.84
CA ASN A 12 20.86 47.51 16.21
C ASN A 12 20.03 46.88 17.35
N ASP A 13 18.92 47.52 17.71
CA ASP A 13 18.01 47.13 18.79
C ASP A 13 17.30 45.77 18.59
N GLN A 14 17.46 45.13 17.42
CA GLN A 14 16.80 43.88 17.04
C GLN A 14 17.79 42.78 16.64
N ILE A 15 18.96 43.14 16.10
CA ILE A 15 19.91 42.21 15.52
C ILE A 15 21.14 42.08 16.41
N GLU A 16 21.27 40.89 16.99
CA GLU A 16 22.46 40.41 17.68
C GLU A 16 23.39 39.71 16.68
N PHE A 17 24.70 39.86 16.83
CA PHE A 17 25.67 39.15 16.01
C PHE A 17 26.80 38.51 16.82
N TYR A 18 27.31 37.41 16.29
CA TYR A 18 28.57 36.79 16.70
C TYR A 18 29.49 36.73 15.49
N ALA A 19 30.68 37.30 15.59
CA ALA A 19 31.74 37.19 14.60
C ALA A 19 32.86 36.31 15.18
N ILE A 20 33.10 35.17 14.54
CA ILE A 20 34.01 34.13 15.01
C ILE A 20 35.11 33.96 13.97
N THR A 21 36.37 34.03 14.40
CA THR A 21 37.53 33.70 13.58
C THR A 21 38.22 32.49 14.16
N ALA A 22 38.30 31.40 13.41
CA ALA A 22 38.86 30.14 13.86
C ALA A 22 39.98 29.63 12.94
N GLY A 23 41.02 29.02 13.51
CA GLY A 23 42.15 28.44 12.79
C GLY A 23 43.28 28.00 13.72
N SER A 24 44.39 27.51 13.16
CA SER A 24 45.60 27.14 13.93
C SER A 24 46.27 28.37 14.58
N GLU A 25 46.30 29.49 13.86
CA GLU A 25 46.86 30.79 14.29
C GLU A 25 45.82 31.93 14.19
N ALA A 26 44.65 31.78 14.81
CA ALA A 26 43.55 32.76 14.70
C ALA A 26 43.90 34.19 15.15
N TYR A 27 44.89 34.35 16.05
CA TYR A 27 45.31 35.63 16.62
C TYR A 27 46.17 36.50 15.69
N ASN A 28 46.80 35.92 14.65
CA ASN A 28 47.74 36.63 13.79
C ASN A 28 47.08 37.37 12.60
N ARG A 29 45.79 37.17 12.35
CA ARG A 29 45.10 37.63 11.11
C ARG A 29 43.69 38.18 11.33
N TYR A 30 43.35 38.53 12.57
CA TYR A 30 42.06 39.15 12.89
C TYR A 30 42.12 40.66 12.65
N PHE A 31 41.37 41.14 11.67
CA PHE A 31 41.26 42.57 11.41
C PHE A 31 39.79 42.98 11.42
N PHE A 32 39.42 43.82 12.38
CA PHE A 32 38.19 44.57 12.33
C PHE A 32 38.47 46.05 12.50
N ASN A 33 37.70 46.88 11.83
CA ASN A 33 37.75 48.34 11.96
C ASN A 33 36.34 48.86 12.22
N THR A 34 36.23 49.75 13.19
CA THR A 34 35.05 50.59 13.39
C THR A 34 35.35 51.92 12.72
N ASP A 35 34.61 52.27 11.67
CA ASP A 35 34.88 53.52 10.94
C ASP A 35 34.72 54.71 11.90
N PRO A 36 35.72 55.59 12.06
CA PRO A 36 35.61 56.79 12.89
C PRO A 36 34.49 57.74 12.45
N THR A 37 34.03 57.64 11.19
CA THR A 37 33.00 58.50 10.59
C THR A 37 31.59 57.92 10.67
N ASP A 38 31.43 56.59 10.78
CA ASP A 38 30.17 55.93 11.13
C ASP A 38 30.41 54.87 12.22
N PRO A 39 30.33 55.27 13.50
CA PRO A 39 30.60 54.38 14.64
C PRO A 39 29.61 53.21 14.78
N GLY A 40 28.58 53.13 13.92
CA GLY A 40 27.64 52.01 13.88
C GLY A 40 27.96 50.91 12.88
N GLU A 41 29.04 51.02 12.10
CA GLU A 41 29.47 49.97 11.18
C GLU A 41 30.72 49.23 11.69
N ILE A 42 30.65 47.90 11.65
CA ILE A 42 31.77 47.04 12.02
C ILE A 42 32.22 46.30 10.77
N ARG A 43 33.44 46.59 10.32
CA ARG A 43 34.04 45.98 9.13
C ARG A 43 35.02 44.90 9.54
N PHE A 44 34.83 43.69 9.02
CA PHE A 44 35.76 42.57 9.13
C PHE A 44 36.41 42.34 7.77
N PHE A 45 37.72 42.15 7.75
CA PHE A 45 38.43 41.91 6.50
C PHE A 45 39.56 40.89 6.66
N SER A 46 39.79 40.16 5.58
CA SER A 46 40.89 39.22 5.44
C SER A 46 41.33 39.21 3.97
N PRO A 47 42.47 38.61 3.60
CA PRO A 47 42.93 38.62 2.21
C PRO A 47 41.85 38.14 1.24
N GLY A 48 41.42 39.03 0.34
CA GLY A 48 40.38 38.75 -0.66
C GLY A 48 38.93 38.75 -0.16
N ASN A 49 38.67 39.00 1.14
CA ASN A 49 37.34 38.98 1.73
C ASN A 49 37.05 40.20 2.60
N GLU A 50 35.82 40.70 2.52
CA GLU A 50 35.33 41.79 3.35
C GLU A 50 33.87 41.50 3.74
N PHE A 51 33.55 41.74 5.01
CA PHE A 51 32.20 41.60 5.56
C PHE A 51 31.92 42.79 6.49
N ILE A 52 30.88 43.55 6.20
CA ILE A 52 30.51 44.75 6.95
C ILE A 52 29.14 44.51 7.58
N ILE A 53 29.05 44.68 8.89
CA ILE A 53 27.80 44.68 9.65
C ILE A 53 27.44 46.14 9.90
N GLY A 54 26.39 46.62 9.22
CA GLY A 54 25.86 47.98 9.41
C GLY A 54 24.52 47.98 10.14
N LYS A 55 23.92 49.16 10.31
CA LYS A 55 22.65 49.31 11.07
C LYS A 55 21.44 48.68 10.39
N ASN A 56 21.42 48.63 9.05
CA ASN A 56 20.25 48.21 8.26
C ASN A 56 20.45 46.87 7.53
N GLY A 57 21.67 46.35 7.50
CA GLY A 57 22.01 45.15 6.76
C GLY A 57 23.50 44.87 6.76
N ILE A 58 23.90 43.94 5.90
CA ILE A 58 25.29 43.54 5.70
C ILE A 58 25.74 43.84 4.28
N SER A 59 27.03 44.15 4.14
CA SER A 59 27.72 44.16 2.86
C SER A 59 28.81 43.08 2.87
N HIS A 60 28.98 42.37 1.76
CA HIS A 60 29.99 41.33 1.65
C HIS A 60 30.74 41.43 0.32
N ARG A 61 31.97 40.91 0.31
CA ARG A 61 32.80 40.68 -0.88
C ARG A 61 33.75 39.51 -0.62
N GLY A 62 33.99 38.67 -1.62
CA GLY A 62 34.98 37.58 -1.55
C GLY A 62 34.40 36.18 -1.82
N ASN A 63 35.06 35.14 -1.33
CA ASN A 63 34.78 33.73 -1.63
C ASN A 63 33.73 33.08 -0.72
N GLY A 64 33.10 33.87 0.14
CA GLY A 64 32.19 33.39 1.16
C GLY A 64 30.79 32.98 0.68
N GLY A 65 29.91 32.83 1.67
CA GLY A 65 28.51 32.50 1.45
C GLY A 65 27.67 32.64 2.70
N SER A 66 26.42 32.21 2.59
CA SER A 66 25.48 32.14 3.71
C SER A 66 24.85 30.75 3.80
N PHE A 67 24.54 30.33 5.03
CA PHE A 67 23.80 29.10 5.27
C PHE A 67 22.91 29.21 6.51
N CYS A 68 21.80 28.47 6.49
CA CYS A 68 20.86 28.38 7.60
C CYS A 68 20.02 27.10 7.49
N GLU A 69 19.42 26.67 8.59
CA GLU A 69 18.42 25.60 8.58
C GLU A 69 17.16 26.07 7.83
N TYR A 70 16.64 25.24 6.92
CA TYR A 70 15.34 25.50 6.30
C TYR A 70 14.24 25.52 7.37
N MET A 71 13.42 26.56 7.37
CA MET A 71 12.19 26.56 8.17
C MET A 71 11.12 25.73 7.48
N PHE A 72 10.37 24.95 8.26
CA PHE A 72 9.27 24.15 7.70
C PHE A 72 8.16 25.05 7.13
N GLY A 73 7.62 24.69 5.96
CA GLY A 73 6.55 25.45 5.29
C GLY A 73 7.01 26.65 4.45
N VAL A 74 8.32 26.78 4.22
CA VAL A 74 8.92 27.79 3.32
C VAL A 74 9.38 27.12 2.03
N ASP A 75 9.44 27.88 0.93
CA ASP A 75 9.93 27.42 -0.37
C ASP A 75 11.34 26.81 -0.28
N GLN A 76 11.38 25.47 -0.29
CA GLN A 76 12.58 24.68 -0.41
C GLN A 76 12.71 24.19 -1.86
N PRO A 77 13.88 24.32 -2.52
CA PRO A 77 14.10 23.74 -3.83
C PRO A 77 13.78 22.24 -3.84
N ILE A 78 13.02 21.77 -4.83
CA ILE A 78 12.60 20.35 -4.92
C ILE A 78 13.81 19.39 -4.85
N ALA A 79 14.95 19.78 -5.43
CA ALA A 79 16.18 19.01 -5.41
C ALA A 79 16.77 18.79 -3.99
N ASP A 80 16.53 19.73 -3.08
CA ASP A 80 16.93 19.64 -1.68
C ASP A 80 15.82 18.97 -0.85
N LEU A 81 14.54 19.34 -1.07
CA LEU A 81 13.39 18.73 -0.39
C LEU A 81 13.30 17.22 -0.60
N ALA A 82 13.67 16.73 -1.80
CA ALA A 82 13.63 15.32 -2.15
C ALA A 82 14.70 14.47 -1.45
N LYS A 83 15.68 15.07 -0.76
CA LYS A 83 16.75 14.37 -0.04
C LYS A 83 16.48 14.47 1.45
N GLU A 84 16.17 13.34 2.08
CA GLU A 84 15.80 13.29 3.51
C GLU A 84 16.90 13.82 4.44
N ASP A 85 18.16 13.75 4.02
CA ASP A 85 19.31 14.18 4.80
C ASP A 85 19.67 15.66 4.62
N VAL A 86 18.99 16.41 3.75
CA VAL A 86 19.26 17.84 3.52
C VAL A 86 18.36 18.70 4.40
N SER A 87 18.98 19.38 5.37
CA SER A 87 18.32 20.25 6.34
C SER A 87 18.62 21.73 6.14
N ASN A 88 19.72 22.07 5.46
CA ASN A 88 20.22 23.45 5.42
C ASN A 88 20.26 24.03 4.00
N ARG A 89 19.92 25.32 3.91
CA ARG A 89 20.13 26.16 2.74
C ARG A 89 21.59 26.61 2.70
N LEU A 90 22.24 26.53 1.54
CA LEU A 90 23.58 27.06 1.30
C LEU A 90 23.57 27.94 0.06
N ILE A 91 24.08 29.17 0.18
CA ILE A 91 24.27 30.11 -0.91
C ILE A 91 25.76 30.48 -0.94
N ILE A 92 26.40 30.34 -2.09
CA ILE A 92 27.77 30.81 -2.31
C ILE A 92 27.72 32.11 -3.11
N TYR A 93 28.49 33.12 -2.70
CA TYR A 93 28.51 34.40 -3.40
C TYR A 93 28.98 34.23 -4.85
N GLY A 94 28.36 34.97 -5.78
CA GLY A 94 28.66 34.89 -7.21
C GLY A 94 28.15 33.62 -7.91
N THR A 95 27.37 32.77 -7.24
CA THR A 95 26.72 31.60 -7.89
C THR A 95 25.29 31.93 -8.31
N HIS A 96 24.89 31.48 -9.50
CA HIS A 96 23.51 31.59 -9.98
C HIS A 96 23.13 30.35 -10.82
N TYR A 97 21.85 30.01 -10.80
CA TYR A 97 21.32 28.88 -11.56
C TYR A 97 20.88 29.35 -12.94
N ASP A 98 21.34 28.68 -14.01
CA ASP A 98 20.88 28.96 -15.36
C ASP A 98 19.61 28.17 -15.66
N ASN A 99 18.47 28.85 -15.67
CA ASN A 99 17.14 28.25 -15.90
C ASN A 99 17.01 27.52 -17.25
N ARG A 100 17.89 27.76 -18.23
CA ARG A 100 17.85 27.09 -19.54
C ARG A 100 18.63 25.79 -19.58
N SER A 101 19.76 25.73 -18.88
CA SER A 101 20.66 24.57 -18.89
C SER A 101 20.53 23.70 -17.64
N GLY A 102 19.87 24.22 -16.58
CA GLY A 102 19.79 23.53 -15.29
C GLY A 102 21.14 23.37 -14.61
N THR A 103 22.13 24.21 -14.94
CA THR A 103 23.48 24.14 -14.38
C THR A 103 23.81 25.35 -13.53
N LEU A 104 24.61 25.12 -12.49
CA LEU A 104 25.14 26.19 -11.64
C LEU A 104 26.27 26.91 -12.38
N ARG A 105 26.20 28.24 -12.44
CA ARG A 105 27.25 29.08 -13.03
C ARG A 105 27.95 29.93 -11.97
N PHE A 106 29.25 30.06 -12.14
CA PHE A 106 30.14 30.86 -11.31
C PHE A 106 30.36 32.24 -11.93
N SER A 107 30.44 33.27 -11.10
CA SER A 107 30.65 34.66 -11.50
C SER A 107 31.66 35.32 -10.57
N GLU A 108 32.47 36.22 -11.13
CA GLU A 108 33.39 37.07 -10.37
C GLU A 108 32.67 38.16 -9.54
N ARG A 109 31.38 38.38 -9.79
CA ARG A 109 30.57 39.34 -9.02
C ARG A 109 30.14 38.71 -7.69
N THR A 110 30.99 38.82 -6.68
CA THR A 110 30.74 38.31 -5.32
C THR A 110 30.37 39.40 -4.31
N GLU A 111 30.40 40.66 -4.72
CA GLU A 111 30.00 41.79 -3.88
C GLU A 111 28.47 41.95 -3.84
N GLY A 112 27.95 42.34 -2.68
CA GLY A 112 26.53 42.56 -2.50
C GLY A 112 26.17 43.22 -1.17
N TYR A 113 24.99 43.84 -1.14
CA TYR A 113 24.34 44.33 0.07
C TYR A 113 23.02 43.59 0.27
N VAL A 114 22.74 43.19 1.51
CA VAL A 114 21.49 42.53 1.89
C VAL A 114 20.96 43.14 3.18
N SER A 115 19.72 43.64 3.17
CA SER A 115 19.07 44.17 4.37
C SER A 115 18.72 43.07 5.36
N TYR A 116 18.59 43.41 6.64
CA TYR A 116 18.16 42.43 7.65
C TYR A 116 16.78 41.85 7.34
N ASP A 117 15.83 42.68 6.92
CA ASP A 117 14.50 42.21 6.52
C ASP A 117 14.59 41.11 5.46
N LYS A 118 15.44 41.30 4.44
CA LYS A 118 15.64 40.32 3.38
C LYS A 118 16.33 39.05 3.89
N ILE A 119 17.33 39.18 4.77
CA ILE A 119 18.03 38.02 5.37
C ILE A 119 17.06 37.11 6.12
N PHE A 120 16.23 37.67 7.01
CA PHE A 120 15.29 36.89 7.82
C PHE A 120 13.99 36.54 7.06
N PHE A 121 13.73 37.19 5.92
CA PHE A 121 12.68 36.79 4.99
C PHE A 121 13.10 35.59 4.15
N ASP A 122 14.21 35.71 3.40
CA ASP A 122 14.68 34.64 2.50
C ASP A 122 15.28 33.46 3.28
N GLY A 123 16.02 33.74 4.35
CA GLY A 123 16.65 32.74 5.20
C GLY A 123 15.75 32.26 6.33
N ASN A 124 16.39 31.79 7.41
CA ASN A 124 15.69 31.43 8.62
C ASN A 124 15.31 32.70 9.39
N ALA A 125 14.08 32.75 9.89
CA ALA A 125 13.52 33.94 10.52
C ALA A 125 14.18 34.28 11.87
N ILE A 126 14.90 33.35 12.49
CA ILE A 126 15.51 33.52 13.82
C ILE A 126 17.00 33.79 13.72
N PHE A 127 17.76 32.97 12.98
CA PHE A 127 19.21 33.10 12.88
C PHE A 127 19.75 32.71 11.50
N ASN A 128 20.82 33.36 11.05
CA ASN A 128 21.48 33.05 9.77
C ASN A 128 22.99 33.10 9.92
N TYR A 129 23.70 32.16 9.30
CA TYR A 129 25.15 32.14 9.26
C TYR A 129 25.69 32.68 7.93
N PHE A 130 26.84 33.33 8.01
CA PHE A 130 27.65 33.76 6.89
C PHE A 130 29.08 33.30 7.14
N PHE A 131 29.82 33.02 6.09
CA PHE A 131 31.20 32.60 6.25
C PHE A 131 32.10 33.13 5.14
N ALA A 132 33.39 33.17 5.42
CA ALA A 132 34.45 33.38 4.45
C ALA A 132 35.67 32.53 4.83
N LEU A 133 36.46 32.14 3.83
CA LEU A 133 37.60 31.27 4.02
C LEU A 133 38.87 31.92 3.49
N THR A 134 39.96 31.76 4.23
CA THR A 134 41.29 32.14 3.77
C THR A 134 42.25 30.99 4.00
N GLY A 135 43.21 30.79 3.10
CA GLY A 135 44.15 29.66 3.16
C GLY A 135 44.89 29.52 1.84
N VAL A 136 45.80 28.55 1.76
CA VAL A 136 46.56 28.29 0.54
C VAL A 136 45.61 27.79 -0.55
N ASP A 137 44.66 26.93 -0.17
CA ASP A 137 43.61 26.38 -1.02
C ASP A 137 42.63 27.43 -1.59
N PHE A 138 42.64 28.66 -1.04
CA PHE A 138 41.73 29.74 -1.41
C PHE A 138 42.47 30.96 -1.98
N SER A 139 43.57 30.73 -2.70
CA SER A 139 44.36 31.77 -3.38
C SER A 139 44.17 31.80 -4.91
N ALA A 140 43.35 30.90 -5.47
CA ALA A 140 43.05 30.77 -6.90
C ALA A 140 42.09 31.88 -7.42
N PRO A 141 41.79 31.97 -8.73
CA PRO A 141 40.71 32.84 -9.23
C PRO A 141 39.35 32.55 -8.57
N MET A 142 38.48 33.57 -8.44
CA MET A 142 37.20 33.47 -7.72
C MET A 142 36.32 32.27 -8.15
N PRO A 143 36.14 31.97 -9.46
CA PRO A 143 35.33 30.81 -9.88
C PRO A 143 35.87 29.47 -9.37
N GLU A 144 37.19 29.30 -9.34
CA GLU A 144 37.84 28.08 -8.84
C GLU A 144 37.67 27.95 -7.33
N GLN A 145 37.75 29.07 -6.60
CA GLN A 145 37.48 29.08 -5.17
C GLN A 145 36.02 28.72 -4.86
N GLN A 146 35.05 29.29 -5.59
CA GLN A 146 33.63 28.98 -5.45
C GLN A 146 33.34 27.49 -5.70
N GLU A 147 33.93 26.92 -6.77
CA GLU A 147 33.78 25.50 -7.07
C GLU A 147 34.40 24.62 -5.97
N ARG A 148 35.60 24.96 -5.50
CA ARG A 148 36.26 24.24 -4.40
C ARG A 148 35.42 24.25 -3.14
N ILE A 149 34.91 25.41 -2.73
CA ILE A 149 34.04 25.55 -1.56
C ILE A 149 32.79 24.69 -1.70
N LEU A 150 32.13 24.72 -2.85
CA LEU A 150 30.95 23.90 -3.09
C LEU A 150 31.26 22.39 -3.04
N ARG A 151 32.39 21.97 -3.60
CA ARG A 151 32.82 20.57 -3.64
C ARG A 151 33.16 20.04 -2.24
N VAL A 152 33.82 20.86 -1.43
CA VAL A 152 34.34 20.50 -0.10
C VAL A 152 33.25 20.63 0.96
N LEU A 153 32.58 21.77 1.03
CA LEU A 153 31.63 22.09 2.09
C LEU A 153 30.17 21.87 1.71
N GLY A 154 29.83 21.79 0.42
CA GLY A 154 28.44 21.75 -0.03
C GLY A 154 27.63 20.60 0.56
N LYS A 155 28.19 19.38 0.55
CA LYS A 155 27.50 18.20 1.12
C LYS A 155 27.46 18.25 2.65
N ALA A 156 28.56 18.67 3.28
CA ALA A 156 28.67 18.69 4.75
C ALA A 156 27.72 19.73 5.35
N LEU A 157 27.78 20.98 4.87
CA LEU A 157 26.93 22.06 5.39
C LEU A 157 25.45 21.84 5.12
N LYS A 158 25.07 21.29 3.95
CA LYS A 158 23.65 21.00 3.65
C LYS A 158 23.02 19.95 4.56
N ARG A 159 23.82 19.12 5.22
CA ARG A 159 23.37 17.95 6.02
C ARG A 159 23.74 18.02 7.49
N SER A 160 24.42 19.09 7.91
CA SER A 160 24.88 19.24 9.29
C SER A 160 23.72 19.55 10.23
N GLY A 161 23.52 18.72 11.25
CA GLY A 161 22.57 18.99 12.34
C GLY A 161 23.01 20.15 13.23
N ALA A 162 24.32 20.44 13.27
CA ALA A 162 24.89 21.48 14.13
C ALA A 162 24.37 22.90 13.79
N VAL A 163 23.94 23.13 12.54
CA VAL A 163 23.37 24.42 12.11
C VAL A 163 22.04 24.71 12.80
N GLY A 164 21.11 23.74 12.78
CA GLY A 164 19.78 23.87 13.40
C GLY A 164 19.84 23.90 14.93
N GLU A 165 20.82 23.20 15.51
CA GLU A 165 21.07 23.19 16.95
C GLU A 165 21.93 24.37 17.45
N GLU A 166 22.34 25.26 16.54
CA GLU A 166 23.18 26.43 16.84
C GLU A 166 24.53 26.08 17.53
N GLN A 167 25.09 24.91 17.22
CA GLN A 167 26.35 24.42 17.80
C GLN A 167 27.58 24.97 17.05
N ASP A 168 27.88 26.26 17.24
CA ASP A 168 28.97 26.98 16.55
C ASP A 168 30.31 26.21 16.57
N ASN A 169 30.64 25.57 17.70
CA ASN A 169 31.86 24.78 17.87
C ASN A 169 31.94 23.57 16.95
N LEU A 170 30.83 22.87 16.76
CA LEU A 170 30.78 21.71 15.86
C LEU A 170 30.86 22.18 14.41
N ILE A 171 30.16 23.26 14.05
CA ILE A 171 30.22 23.85 12.70
C ILE A 171 31.67 24.21 12.35
N ILE A 172 32.39 24.87 13.26
CA ILE A 172 33.80 25.26 13.06
C ILE A 172 34.68 24.02 12.84
N ARG A 173 34.53 22.98 13.67
CA ARG A 173 35.29 21.74 13.54
C ARG A 173 34.98 21.03 12.22
N GLU A 174 33.70 20.85 11.91
CA GLU A 174 33.26 20.22 10.65
C GLU A 174 33.86 20.94 9.44
N ILE A 175 33.82 22.27 9.39
CA ILE A 175 34.37 23.02 8.25
C ILE A 175 35.88 22.89 8.17
N LEU A 176 36.61 23.11 9.27
CA LEU A 176 38.08 23.12 9.25
C LEU A 176 38.68 21.72 9.08
N ASP A 177 38.08 20.68 9.67
CA ASP A 177 38.53 19.29 9.50
C ASP A 177 38.35 18.81 8.05
N ILE A 178 37.31 19.29 7.35
CA ILE A 178 37.07 18.91 5.94
C ILE A 178 38.00 19.66 4.97
N ILE A 179 38.38 20.90 5.29
CA ILE A 179 39.31 21.68 4.47
C ILE A 179 40.71 21.08 4.50
N ASP A 180 41.13 20.50 5.63
CA ASP A 180 42.43 19.82 5.82
C ASP A 180 43.65 20.67 5.42
N ASP A 181 43.55 22.01 5.51
CA ASP A 181 44.66 22.95 5.36
C ASP A 181 45.03 23.52 6.75
N PRO A 182 46.25 23.24 7.26
CA PRO A 182 46.68 23.75 8.56
C PRO A 182 46.78 25.29 8.61
N ASN A 183 46.84 25.96 7.47
CA ASN A 183 46.86 27.42 7.34
C ASN A 183 45.49 28.02 7.01
N ALA A 184 44.43 27.20 6.97
CA ALA A 184 43.09 27.70 6.74
C ALA A 184 42.56 28.45 7.97
N HIS A 185 41.88 29.55 7.70
CA HIS A 185 41.11 30.30 8.68
C HIS A 185 39.67 30.42 8.20
N LEU A 186 38.75 30.18 9.13
CA LEU A 186 37.32 30.36 8.95
C LEU A 186 36.89 31.66 9.63
N PHE A 187 36.26 32.55 8.87
CA PHE A 187 35.44 33.62 9.40
C PHE A 187 34.00 33.13 9.37
N LEU A 188 33.35 33.06 10.53
CA LEU A 188 31.96 32.65 10.69
C LEU A 188 31.21 33.78 11.38
N PHE A 189 30.17 34.28 10.74
CA PHE A 189 29.29 35.31 11.28
C PHE A 189 27.91 34.70 11.51
N LYS A 190 27.33 34.92 12.68
CA LYS A 190 25.98 34.51 13.02
C LYS A 190 25.18 35.75 13.33
N LEU A 191 24.06 35.94 12.63
CA LEU A 191 23.10 37.00 12.89
C LEU A 191 21.85 36.42 13.51
N ILE A 192 21.31 37.09 14.52
CA ILE A 192 20.15 36.63 15.29
C ILE A 192 19.15 37.78 15.40
N ASN A 193 17.90 37.52 15.03
CA ASN A 193 16.81 38.44 15.27
C ASN A 193 16.21 38.15 16.65
N VAL A 194 16.57 38.97 17.63
CA VAL A 194 16.24 38.77 19.05
C VAL A 194 14.72 38.80 19.25
N ARG A 195 14.03 39.71 18.56
CA ARG A 195 12.56 39.82 18.64
C ARG A 195 11.85 38.56 18.12
N HIS A 196 12.30 38.02 16.99
CA HIS A 196 11.77 36.78 16.44
C HIS A 196 12.09 35.58 17.33
N ARG A 197 13.30 35.54 17.91
CA ARG A 197 13.71 34.51 18.88
C ARG A 197 12.80 34.50 20.10
N GLU A 198 12.60 35.64 20.74
CA GLU A 198 11.74 35.74 21.92
C GLU A 198 10.30 35.32 21.63
N TYR A 199 9.75 35.74 20.48
CA TYR A 199 8.42 35.30 20.05
C TYR A 199 8.37 33.78 19.81
N SER A 200 9.40 33.21 19.16
CA SER A 200 9.53 31.77 18.93
C SER A 200 9.59 30.98 20.24
N GLU A 201 10.40 31.42 21.19
CA GLU A 201 10.57 30.78 22.50
C GLU A 201 9.27 30.85 23.33
N ALA A 202 8.60 32.01 23.34
CA ALA A 202 7.31 32.16 24.00
C ALA A 202 6.26 31.21 23.39
N PHE A 203 6.20 31.15 22.06
CA PHE A 203 5.29 30.23 21.37
C PHE A 203 5.62 28.76 21.67
N LYS A 204 6.91 28.40 21.64
CA LYS A 204 7.40 27.04 21.94
C LYS A 204 7.02 26.61 23.35
N ALA A 205 7.24 27.46 24.35
CA ALA A 205 6.92 27.16 25.74
C ALA A 205 5.41 26.87 25.93
N LEU A 206 4.54 27.67 25.31
CA LEU A 206 3.10 27.48 25.38
C LEU A 206 2.65 26.20 24.63
N TYR A 207 3.20 25.99 23.44
CA TYR A 207 2.81 24.86 22.60
C TYR A 207 3.29 23.51 23.14
N PHE A 208 4.53 23.42 23.64
CA PHE A 208 5.09 22.15 24.14
C PHE A 208 4.44 21.69 25.45
N ASN A 209 3.89 22.62 26.25
CA ASN A 209 3.22 22.26 27.50
C ASN A 209 1.85 21.62 27.29
N ASN A 210 1.00 22.20 26.44
CA ASN A 210 -0.42 21.82 26.36
C ASN A 210 -0.86 21.33 24.97
N LYS A 211 -0.03 21.45 23.92
CA LYS A 211 -0.35 21.28 22.48
C LYS A 211 -1.58 22.07 21.98
N LYS A 212 -2.23 22.82 22.86
CA LYS A 212 -3.40 23.63 22.65
C LYS A 212 -3.17 24.95 23.36
N ILE A 213 -3.11 26.02 22.58
CA ILE A 213 -2.95 27.37 23.08
C ILE A 213 -4.35 27.93 23.32
N THR A 214 -4.59 28.42 24.53
CA THR A 214 -5.84 29.06 24.92
C THR A 214 -5.96 30.46 24.30
N ASP A 215 -7.17 30.99 24.21
CA ASP A 215 -7.40 32.32 23.62
C ASP A 215 -6.65 33.43 24.38
N SER A 216 -6.52 33.32 25.70
CA SER A 216 -5.75 34.26 26.53
C SER A 216 -4.23 34.19 26.27
N GLU A 217 -3.70 32.99 26.05
CA GLU A 217 -2.28 32.80 25.70
C GLU A 217 -2.01 33.31 24.27
N PHE A 218 -2.96 33.11 23.36
CA PHE A 218 -2.87 33.63 22.00
C PHE A 218 -2.91 35.16 21.96
N GLN A 219 -3.75 35.80 22.78
CA GLN A 219 -3.75 37.26 22.94
C GLN A 219 -2.41 37.78 23.46
N SER A 220 -1.77 37.07 24.40
CA SER A 220 -0.45 37.43 24.91
C SER A 220 0.62 37.39 23.82
N LEU A 221 0.58 36.37 22.95
CA LEU A 221 1.45 36.28 21.78
C LEU A 221 1.17 37.38 20.75
N ALA A 222 -0.09 37.74 20.53
CA ALA A 222 -0.46 38.82 19.62
C ALA A 222 0.07 40.18 20.10
N VAL A 223 -0.03 40.48 21.39
CA VAL A 223 0.54 41.69 22.01
C VAL A 223 2.06 41.71 21.87
N LEU A 224 2.73 40.56 22.06
CA LEU A 224 4.18 40.44 21.86
C LEU A 224 4.59 40.71 20.40
N ALA A 225 3.85 40.14 19.45
CA ALA A 225 4.10 40.34 18.03
C ALA A 225 3.87 41.79 17.60
N GLU A 226 2.82 42.45 18.10
CA GLU A 226 2.54 43.86 17.85
C GLU A 226 3.63 44.76 18.45
N ARG A 227 4.05 44.49 19.70
CA ARG A 227 5.15 45.21 20.36
C ARG A 227 6.45 45.15 19.56
N TYR A 228 6.71 44.01 18.93
CA TYR A 228 7.93 43.77 18.16
C TYR A 228 7.82 44.07 16.66
N GLY A 229 6.62 44.41 16.17
CA GLY A 229 6.37 44.68 14.76
C GLY A 229 6.52 43.46 13.86
N ILE A 230 6.29 42.25 14.38
CA ILE A 230 6.40 41.01 13.60
C ILE A 230 5.16 40.89 12.72
N ASP A 231 5.33 40.87 11.41
CA ASP A 231 4.21 40.72 10.47
C ASP A 231 3.56 39.33 10.57
N ARG A 232 2.32 39.22 10.07
CA ARG A 232 1.53 37.98 10.16
C ARG A 232 2.19 36.80 9.46
N TYR A 233 2.89 37.04 8.35
CA TYR A 233 3.54 36.00 7.58
C TYR A 233 4.74 35.43 8.35
N GLN A 234 5.57 36.28 8.95
CA GLN A 234 6.67 35.83 9.81
C GLN A 234 6.18 35.13 11.08
N GLN A 235 5.09 35.62 11.69
CA GLN A 235 4.46 34.93 12.81
C GLN A 235 4.04 33.51 12.43
N GLU A 236 3.41 33.34 11.27
CA GLU A 236 2.95 32.04 10.78
C GLU A 236 4.14 31.10 10.48
N ARG A 237 5.18 31.59 9.80
CA ARG A 237 6.41 30.82 9.54
C ARG A 237 7.06 30.30 10.82
N ILE A 238 7.25 31.17 11.81
CA ILE A 238 7.85 30.80 13.10
C ILE A 238 6.99 29.76 13.82
N ARG A 239 5.67 29.96 13.85
CA ARG A 239 4.73 29.03 14.51
C ARG A 239 4.75 27.66 13.86
N ILE A 240 4.68 27.60 12.53
CA ILE A 240 4.71 26.35 11.75
C ILE A 240 6.01 25.59 12.01
N ASP A 241 7.16 26.28 12.00
CA ASP A 241 8.47 25.66 12.28
C ASP A 241 8.53 25.07 13.70
N VAL A 242 8.07 25.83 14.70
CA VAL A 242 8.03 25.35 16.09
C VAL A 242 7.09 24.16 16.26
N MET A 243 5.92 24.18 15.61
CA MET A 243 4.97 23.07 15.62
C MET A 243 5.56 21.82 14.96
N TYR A 244 6.27 21.96 13.84
CA TYR A 244 6.95 20.85 13.18
C TYR A 244 8.05 20.25 14.05
N LYS A 245 8.85 21.09 14.73
CA LYS A 245 9.95 20.65 15.62
C LYS A 245 9.50 19.90 16.86
N HIS A 246 8.20 19.84 17.16
CA HIS A 246 7.68 18.99 18.23
C HIS A 246 7.89 17.50 17.89
N PRO A 247 8.51 16.68 18.78
CA PRO A 247 8.85 15.28 18.47
C PRO A 247 7.70 14.44 17.90
N ASP A 248 6.51 14.53 18.52
CA ASP A 248 5.32 13.78 18.08
C ASP A 248 4.80 14.24 16.71
N ASN A 249 4.94 15.53 16.39
CA ASN A 249 4.48 16.07 15.12
C ASN A 249 5.46 15.71 14.01
N ARG A 250 6.76 15.87 14.29
CA ARG A 250 7.84 15.61 13.35
C ARG A 250 7.75 14.22 12.74
N ARG A 251 7.52 13.18 13.56
CA ARG A 251 7.39 11.79 13.11
C ARG A 251 6.30 11.62 12.04
N ILE A 252 5.09 12.10 12.32
CA ILE A 252 3.93 11.94 11.45
C ILE A 252 4.05 12.82 10.19
N VAL A 253 4.59 14.01 10.34
CA VAL A 253 4.77 14.96 9.23
C VAL A 253 5.90 14.50 8.29
N ASP A 254 7.00 13.95 8.82
CA ASP A 254 8.09 13.39 8.01
C ASP A 254 7.62 12.17 7.22
N GLU A 255 6.80 11.29 7.82
CA GLU A 255 6.19 10.17 7.09
C GLU A 255 5.28 10.65 5.95
N TYR A 256 4.42 11.65 6.22
CA TYR A 256 3.56 12.27 5.21
C TYR A 256 4.39 12.90 4.07
N LYS A 257 5.46 13.62 4.42
CA LYS A 257 6.41 14.23 3.48
C LYS A 257 7.09 13.17 2.62
N ASN A 258 7.58 12.08 3.20
CA ASN A 258 8.29 11.02 2.49
C ASN A 258 7.40 10.33 1.45
N ILE A 259 6.14 10.05 1.82
CA ILE A 259 5.15 9.50 0.87
C ILE A 259 4.93 10.49 -0.28
N LEU A 260 4.73 11.79 0.00
CA LEU A 260 4.53 12.79 -1.05
C LEU A 260 5.75 12.95 -1.96
N ILE A 261 6.97 12.86 -1.44
CA ILE A 261 8.22 12.89 -2.23
C ILE A 261 8.30 11.65 -3.12
N ALA A 262 7.98 10.46 -2.60
CA ALA A 262 7.95 9.24 -3.39
C ALA A 262 6.92 9.36 -4.55
N CYS A 263 5.73 9.88 -4.28
CA CYS A 263 4.73 10.19 -5.30
C CYS A 263 5.26 11.23 -6.30
N ASN A 264 6.04 12.22 -5.84
CA ASN A 264 6.60 13.26 -6.70
C ASN A 264 7.64 12.74 -7.68
N ARG A 265 8.46 11.79 -7.26
CA ARG A 265 9.41 11.12 -8.16
C ARG A 265 8.69 10.23 -9.20
N LYS A 266 7.55 9.66 -8.84
CA LYS A 266 6.72 8.83 -9.73
C LYS A 266 5.87 9.66 -10.72
N GLY A 267 5.56 10.91 -10.38
CA GLY A 267 4.74 11.81 -11.21
C GLY A 267 3.23 11.61 -11.08
N GLU A 268 2.78 10.61 -10.32
CA GLU A 268 1.39 10.23 -10.12
C GLU A 268 1.16 9.95 -8.63
N ILE A 269 -0.09 10.10 -8.17
CA ILE A 269 -0.51 9.65 -6.84
C ILE A 269 -1.51 8.52 -7.07
N ASN A 270 -1.15 7.30 -6.68
CA ASN A 270 -2.07 6.17 -6.75
C ASN A 270 -3.10 6.23 -5.60
N LYS A 271 -4.20 5.48 -5.72
CA LYS A 271 -5.24 5.39 -4.68
C LYS A 271 -4.69 4.96 -3.30
N LEU A 272 -3.64 4.13 -3.30
CA LEU A 272 -2.99 3.57 -2.11
C LEU A 272 -2.22 4.64 -1.30
N GLU A 273 -1.38 5.43 -1.97
CA GLU A 273 -0.65 6.56 -1.42
C GLU A 273 -1.64 7.61 -0.92
N ASN A 274 -2.73 7.86 -1.64
CA ASN A 274 -3.79 8.78 -1.21
C ASN A 274 -4.53 8.28 0.06
N ALA A 275 -4.78 6.98 0.18
CA ALA A 275 -5.38 6.39 1.38
C ALA A 275 -4.46 6.50 2.61
N ARG A 276 -3.15 6.23 2.44
CA ARG A 276 -2.14 6.42 3.50
C ARG A 276 -2.03 7.88 3.93
N LEU A 277 -1.98 8.82 2.98
CA LEU A 277 -1.99 10.26 3.26
C LEU A 277 -3.26 10.68 4.02
N THR A 278 -4.41 10.12 3.68
CA THR A 278 -5.70 10.40 4.36
C THR A 278 -5.74 9.81 5.77
N ARG A 279 -5.20 8.61 5.99
CA ARG A 279 -5.05 8.01 7.32
C ARG A 279 -4.11 8.84 8.20
N LEU A 280 -2.97 9.27 7.67
CA LEU A 280 -2.04 10.15 8.40
C LEU A 280 -2.69 11.48 8.77
N LYS A 281 -3.51 12.08 7.90
CA LYS A 281 -4.34 13.25 8.25
C LYS A 281 -5.37 12.96 9.34
N THR A 282 -5.96 11.77 9.34
CA THR A 282 -6.92 11.38 10.38
C THR A 282 -6.24 11.15 11.73
N LEU A 283 -5.06 10.52 11.71
CA LEU A 283 -4.19 10.35 12.89
C LEU A 283 -3.71 11.70 13.43
N SER A 284 -3.41 12.64 12.55
CA SER A 284 -2.95 13.97 12.93
C SER A 284 -4.04 14.75 13.68
N VAL A 285 -5.31 14.63 13.28
CA VAL A 285 -6.45 15.19 14.03
C VAL A 285 -6.56 14.59 15.43
N ARG A 286 -6.40 13.26 15.57
CA ARG A 286 -6.44 12.57 16.88
C ARG A 286 -5.31 13.00 17.80
N ASN A 287 -4.11 13.19 17.24
CA ASN A 287 -2.92 13.63 17.97
C ASN A 287 -2.82 15.16 18.14
N LYS A 288 -3.88 15.91 17.77
CA LYS A 288 -3.96 17.38 17.84
C LYS A 288 -2.84 18.08 17.07
N ILE A 289 -2.40 17.47 15.97
CA ILE A 289 -1.39 18.04 15.08
C ILE A 289 -2.07 19.11 14.21
N PRO A 290 -1.49 20.32 14.11
CA PRO A 290 -2.03 21.40 13.31
C PRO A 290 -2.13 21.04 11.82
N GLY A 291 -3.32 21.21 11.24
CA GLY A 291 -3.57 20.95 9.80
C GLY A 291 -2.71 21.79 8.84
N ALA A 292 -2.22 22.94 9.31
CA ALA A 292 -1.32 23.82 8.55
C ALA A 292 -0.05 23.09 8.06
N LEU A 293 0.46 22.12 8.83
CA LEU A 293 1.67 21.34 8.46
C LEU A 293 1.46 20.47 7.22
N PHE A 294 0.22 20.00 7.00
CA PHE A 294 -0.11 19.16 5.85
C PHE A 294 -0.48 20.00 4.63
N TYR A 295 -1.14 21.14 4.84
CA TYR A 295 -1.50 22.07 3.78
C TYR A 295 -0.25 22.59 3.05
N THR A 296 0.79 22.97 3.80
CA THR A 296 2.07 23.41 3.21
C THR A 296 2.71 22.33 2.34
N LEU A 297 2.69 21.07 2.77
CA LEU A 297 3.24 19.96 1.98
C LEU A 297 2.39 19.64 0.74
N ASP A 298 1.06 19.67 0.87
CA ASP A 298 0.15 19.49 -0.26
C ASP A 298 0.35 20.59 -1.31
N GLU A 299 0.50 21.85 -0.88
CA GLU A 299 0.72 22.97 -1.79
C GLU A 299 2.02 22.82 -2.58
N MET A 300 3.09 22.37 -1.93
CA MET A 300 4.41 22.20 -2.56
C MET A 300 4.52 20.95 -3.46
N LEU A 301 3.80 19.86 -3.13
CA LEU A 301 4.06 18.54 -3.74
C LEU A 301 2.85 17.93 -4.48
N LYS A 302 1.66 18.54 -4.42
CA LYS A 302 0.41 18.00 -5.01
C LYS A 302 -0.14 18.81 -6.18
N LYS A 303 0.28 20.07 -6.37
CA LYS A 303 -0.36 21.05 -7.29
C LYS A 303 -0.50 20.62 -8.76
N ASP A 304 0.30 19.67 -9.26
CA ASP A 304 0.31 19.30 -10.70
C ASP A 304 0.00 17.83 -11.02
N LYS A 305 -0.52 17.04 -10.07
CA LYS A 305 -0.63 15.57 -10.25
C LYS A 305 -2.03 15.08 -10.64
N LYS A 306 -2.06 14.18 -11.61
CA LYS A 306 -3.23 13.36 -11.93
C LYS A 306 -3.33 12.23 -10.90
N LEU A 307 -4.49 12.10 -10.26
CA LEU A 307 -4.87 10.89 -9.56
C LEU A 307 -5.04 9.81 -10.62
N VAL A 308 -4.21 8.77 -10.56
CA VAL A 308 -4.34 7.63 -11.45
C VAL A 308 -5.08 6.55 -10.70
N ASP A 309 -6.31 6.33 -11.12
CA ASP A 309 -7.06 5.13 -10.79
C ASP A 309 -6.41 3.98 -11.54
N LEU A 310 -5.53 3.25 -10.85
CA LEU A 310 -5.28 1.87 -11.24
C LEU A 310 -6.62 1.15 -11.05
N GLU A 311 -7.17 0.61 -12.13
CA GLU A 311 -8.34 -0.27 -12.13
C GLU A 311 -7.99 -1.58 -11.40
N GLU A 312 -7.72 -1.49 -10.10
CA GLU A 312 -7.69 -2.67 -9.23
C GLU A 312 -9.12 -3.01 -8.83
N SER A 313 -9.48 -4.28 -8.97
CA SER A 313 -10.73 -4.81 -8.44
C SER A 313 -10.83 -4.52 -6.94
N ASN A 314 -12.01 -4.07 -6.47
CA ASN A 314 -12.21 -3.63 -5.09
C ASN A 314 -11.70 -4.65 -4.03
N TYR A 315 -11.86 -5.96 -4.27
CA TYR A 315 -11.42 -7.00 -3.35
C TYR A 315 -9.90 -7.08 -3.15
N ILE A 316 -9.11 -6.75 -4.17
CA ILE A 316 -7.66 -6.70 -4.11
C ILE A 316 -7.22 -5.53 -3.22
N SER A 317 -7.88 -4.38 -3.39
CA SER A 317 -7.58 -3.17 -2.60
C SER A 317 -7.89 -3.35 -1.12
N GLU A 318 -8.98 -4.05 -0.79
CA GLU A 318 -9.36 -4.38 0.59
C GLU A 318 -8.38 -5.37 1.22
N THR A 319 -8.01 -6.42 0.50
CA THR A 319 -7.01 -7.42 0.93
C THR A 319 -5.68 -6.74 1.25
N ARG A 320 -5.19 -5.88 0.34
CA ARG A 320 -3.94 -5.14 0.54
C ARG A 320 -4.03 -4.21 1.74
N THR A 321 -5.17 -3.55 1.96
CA THR A 321 -5.37 -2.65 3.10
C THR A 321 -5.28 -3.38 4.44
N ILE A 322 -5.82 -4.60 4.53
CA ILE A 322 -5.79 -5.42 5.74
C ILE A 322 -4.36 -5.94 5.99
N LEU A 323 -3.72 -6.52 4.96
CA LEU A 323 -2.36 -7.05 5.06
C LEU A 323 -1.32 -5.96 5.38
N GLU A 324 -1.38 -4.80 4.73
CA GLU A 324 -0.48 -3.68 5.04
C GLU A 324 -0.75 -3.06 6.42
N GLY A 325 -2.00 -3.11 6.90
CA GLY A 325 -2.40 -2.66 8.23
C GLY A 325 -1.69 -3.41 9.35
N MET A 326 -1.39 -4.70 9.15
CA MET A 326 -0.63 -5.52 10.10
C MET A 326 0.81 -5.05 10.30
N PHE A 327 1.43 -4.41 9.29
CA PHE A 327 2.85 -4.04 9.32
C PHE A 327 3.09 -2.61 9.86
N LEU A 328 2.04 -1.87 10.20
CA LEU A 328 2.14 -0.52 10.76
C LEU A 328 2.74 -0.59 12.18
N SER A 329 4.03 -0.29 12.26
CA SER A 329 4.83 -0.45 13.48
C SER A 329 5.00 0.89 14.21
N GLU A 330 4.21 1.14 15.27
CA GLU A 330 4.69 1.74 16.53
C GLU A 330 3.79 1.28 17.71
N ARG A 331 4.15 0.09 18.24
CA ARG A 331 4.04 -0.46 19.61
C ARG A 331 2.79 -0.30 20.52
N GLN A 332 1.71 0.41 20.20
CA GLN A 332 0.55 0.48 21.10
C GLN A 332 -0.83 0.61 20.42
N ILE A 333 -0.96 0.20 19.16
CA ILE A 333 -2.28 -0.02 18.56
C ILE A 333 -2.43 -1.53 18.47
N GLU A 334 -3.49 -2.10 19.03
CA GLU A 334 -3.84 -3.52 18.86
C GLU A 334 -3.94 -3.81 17.36
N SER A 335 -2.84 -4.26 16.77
CA SER A 335 -2.71 -4.68 15.37
C SER A 335 -3.11 -6.14 15.21
N THR A 336 -4.14 -6.56 15.93
CA THR A 336 -4.70 -7.90 15.87
C THR A 336 -5.79 -7.92 14.81
N ILE A 337 -5.67 -8.83 13.85
CA ILE A 337 -6.72 -9.07 12.86
C ILE A 337 -7.99 -9.47 13.59
N ASP A 338 -9.07 -8.72 13.38
CA ASP A 338 -10.37 -9.07 13.94
C ASP A 338 -11.14 -10.04 13.03
N ALA A 339 -12.27 -10.55 13.54
CA ALA A 339 -13.11 -11.47 12.78
C ALA A 339 -13.72 -10.83 11.52
N GLU A 340 -13.90 -9.50 11.48
CA GLU A 340 -14.44 -8.79 10.32
C GLU A 340 -13.41 -8.69 9.20
N ASP A 341 -12.15 -8.43 9.53
CA ASP A 341 -11.03 -8.40 8.61
C ASP A 341 -10.80 -9.80 8.01
N MET A 342 -10.85 -10.85 8.83
CA MET A 342 -10.76 -12.23 8.33
C MET A 342 -11.93 -12.57 7.39
N LEU A 343 -13.14 -12.11 7.69
CA LEU A 343 -14.30 -12.33 6.83
C LEU A 343 -14.15 -11.65 5.46
N LYS A 344 -13.66 -10.40 5.41
CA LYS A 344 -13.36 -9.70 4.15
C LYS A 344 -12.30 -10.44 3.35
N LEU A 345 -11.23 -10.89 4.00
CA LEU A 345 -10.15 -11.67 3.39
C LEU A 345 -10.66 -12.99 2.78
N LEU A 346 -11.58 -13.70 3.44
CA LEU A 346 -12.18 -14.93 2.92
C LEU A 346 -13.05 -14.69 1.68
N TYR A 347 -13.87 -13.62 1.68
CA TYR A 347 -14.65 -13.24 0.50
C TYR A 347 -13.76 -12.80 -0.66
N ALA A 348 -12.67 -12.07 -0.38
CA ALA A 348 -11.69 -11.70 -1.39
C ALA A 348 -10.97 -12.92 -1.97
N LYS A 349 -10.59 -13.90 -1.14
CA LYS A 349 -10.03 -15.19 -1.59
C LYS A 349 -11.00 -15.94 -2.51
N LYS A 350 -12.28 -15.97 -2.16
CA LYS A 350 -13.33 -16.57 -3.01
C LYS A 350 -13.40 -15.90 -4.38
N GLN A 351 -13.49 -14.57 -4.42
CA GLN A 351 -13.54 -13.82 -5.67
C GLN A 351 -12.27 -13.98 -6.51
N ALA A 352 -11.10 -14.00 -5.88
CA ALA A 352 -9.84 -14.26 -6.56
C ALA A 352 -9.79 -15.66 -7.19
N ALA A 353 -10.28 -16.68 -6.48
CA ALA A 353 -10.37 -18.05 -7.00
C ALA A 353 -11.34 -18.17 -8.18
N GLU A 354 -12.51 -17.52 -8.10
CA GLU A 354 -13.50 -17.48 -9.20
C GLU A 354 -12.96 -16.75 -10.43
N ASN A 355 -12.24 -15.64 -10.24
CA ASN A 355 -11.65 -14.84 -11.32
C ASN A 355 -10.31 -15.39 -11.85
N ARG A 356 -9.77 -16.45 -11.23
CA ARG A 356 -8.41 -16.98 -11.49
C ARG A 356 -7.33 -15.90 -11.39
N ASP A 357 -7.48 -15.03 -10.41
CA ASP A 357 -6.63 -13.87 -10.22
C ASP A 357 -5.39 -14.22 -9.39
N HIS A 358 -4.24 -14.24 -10.05
CA HIS A 358 -2.96 -14.55 -9.41
C HIS A 358 -2.41 -13.40 -8.55
N ALA A 359 -2.95 -12.17 -8.69
CA ALA A 359 -2.46 -11.02 -7.91
C ALA A 359 -2.74 -11.18 -6.41
N PHE A 360 -3.80 -11.90 -6.05
CA PHE A 360 -4.12 -12.18 -4.65
C PHE A 360 -3.05 -13.05 -3.96
N GLU A 361 -2.59 -14.11 -4.63
CA GLU A 361 -1.54 -14.99 -4.12
C GLU A 361 -0.18 -14.30 -4.06
N GLU A 362 0.13 -13.46 -5.06
CA GLU A 362 1.35 -12.63 -5.05
C GLU A 362 1.38 -11.70 -3.84
N MET A 363 0.25 -11.08 -3.48
CA MET A 363 0.15 -10.24 -2.29
C MET A 363 0.38 -11.00 -0.98
N LEU A 364 -0.10 -12.23 -0.88
CA LEU A 364 0.15 -13.05 0.30
C LEU A 364 1.62 -13.43 0.41
N LEU A 365 2.27 -13.78 -0.70
CA LEU A 365 3.70 -14.09 -0.73
C LEU A 365 4.54 -12.88 -0.31
N ASP A 366 4.20 -11.69 -0.80
CA ASP A 366 4.92 -10.46 -0.43
C ASP A 366 4.67 -10.06 1.03
N ALA A 367 3.46 -10.28 1.56
CA ALA A 367 3.18 -10.13 2.98
C ALA A 367 4.00 -11.13 3.83
N SER A 368 4.15 -12.39 3.38
CA SER A 368 5.01 -13.38 4.06
C SER A 368 6.46 -12.92 4.14
N LYS A 369 7.02 -12.43 3.03
CA LYS A 369 8.40 -11.90 2.99
C LYS A 369 8.54 -10.70 3.92
N ALA A 370 7.57 -9.79 3.93
CA ALA A 370 7.56 -8.63 4.81
C ALA A 370 7.50 -9.04 6.30
N CYS A 371 6.74 -10.07 6.66
CA CYS A 371 6.75 -10.67 8.00
C CYS A 371 8.16 -11.14 8.38
N ASP A 372 8.79 -11.94 7.52
CA ASP A 372 10.12 -12.52 7.78
C ASP A 372 11.21 -11.44 7.92
N GLU A 373 11.19 -10.41 7.06
CA GLU A 373 12.10 -9.26 7.13
C GLU A 373 11.92 -8.48 8.44
N LYS A 374 10.68 -8.20 8.85
CA LYS A 374 10.38 -7.45 10.07
C LYS A 374 10.78 -8.19 11.35
N ILE A 375 10.61 -9.52 11.38
CA ILE A 375 11.03 -10.35 12.53
C ILE A 375 12.54 -10.40 12.62
N ARG A 376 13.23 -10.53 11.48
CA ARG A 376 14.69 -10.45 11.41
C ARG A 376 15.21 -9.11 11.96
N ASP A 377 14.47 -8.02 11.73
CA ASP A 377 14.78 -6.69 12.22
C ASP A 377 14.33 -6.42 13.67
N GLY A 378 13.76 -7.41 14.36
CA GLY A 378 13.41 -7.34 15.79
C GLY A 378 12.00 -6.83 16.11
N ALA A 379 11.05 -6.96 15.18
CA ALA A 379 9.63 -6.68 15.41
C ALA A 379 8.97 -7.67 16.38
N ASP A 380 7.76 -7.33 16.85
CA ASP A 380 7.00 -8.14 17.81
C ASP A 380 6.48 -9.44 17.17
N ILE A 381 6.45 -10.52 17.97
CA ILE A 381 6.03 -11.88 17.55
C ILE A 381 4.53 -11.90 17.18
N SER A 382 3.75 -10.94 17.69
CA SER A 382 2.32 -10.79 17.40
C SER A 382 1.99 -10.64 15.90
N ILE A 383 2.90 -10.09 15.10
CA ILE A 383 2.73 -9.98 13.64
C ILE A 383 2.71 -11.37 12.99
N LEU A 384 3.60 -12.28 13.45
CA LEU A 384 3.66 -13.65 12.96
C LEU A 384 2.44 -14.46 13.38
N GLU A 385 1.94 -14.25 14.60
CA GLU A 385 0.72 -14.88 15.10
C GLU A 385 -0.50 -14.47 14.27
N GLY A 386 -0.65 -13.16 13.99
CA GLY A 386 -1.70 -12.65 13.13
C GLY A 386 -1.61 -13.19 11.70
N TYR A 387 -0.41 -13.27 11.13
CA TYR A 387 -0.25 -13.76 9.75
C TYR A 387 -0.48 -15.28 9.68
N SER A 388 0.01 -16.03 10.66
CA SER A 388 -0.26 -17.47 10.80
C SER A 388 -1.76 -17.75 10.96
N TYR A 389 -2.49 -16.86 11.64
CA TYR A 389 -3.95 -16.94 11.75
C TYR A 389 -4.62 -16.83 10.37
N ILE A 390 -4.23 -15.86 9.52
CA ILE A 390 -4.74 -15.76 8.14
C ILE A 390 -4.46 -17.04 7.36
N ILE A 391 -3.20 -17.49 7.34
CA ILE A 391 -2.77 -18.66 6.57
C ILE A 391 -3.53 -19.90 7.01
N THR A 392 -3.75 -20.09 8.32
CA THR A 392 -4.53 -21.22 8.84
C THR A 392 -5.96 -21.24 8.29
N TYR A 393 -6.63 -20.08 8.20
CA TYR A 393 -7.98 -20.01 7.62
C TYR A 393 -7.98 -20.21 6.11
N PHE A 394 -6.92 -19.76 5.42
CA PHE A 394 -6.76 -19.95 3.98
C PHE A 394 -6.46 -21.40 3.59
N ASP A 395 -5.66 -22.12 4.38
CA ASP A 395 -5.44 -23.56 4.20
C ASP A 395 -6.73 -24.34 4.44
N ARG A 396 -7.49 -23.98 5.49
CA ARG A 396 -8.82 -24.56 5.75
C ARG A 396 -9.78 -24.27 4.60
N TYR A 397 -9.73 -23.07 4.01
CA TYR A 397 -10.55 -22.71 2.86
C TYR A 397 -10.21 -23.59 1.66
N ASP A 398 -8.94 -23.75 1.32
CA ASP A 398 -8.52 -24.54 0.16
C ASP A 398 -8.86 -26.03 0.34
N ALA A 399 -8.61 -26.58 1.53
CA ALA A 399 -8.97 -27.96 1.85
C ALA A 399 -10.48 -28.19 1.76
N THR A 400 -11.29 -27.26 2.29
CA THR A 400 -12.76 -27.34 2.28
C THR A 400 -13.31 -27.18 0.86
N SER A 401 -12.84 -26.18 0.12
CA SER A 401 -13.22 -25.93 -1.26
C SER A 401 -12.89 -27.12 -2.15
N SER A 402 -11.68 -27.67 -2.03
CA SER A 402 -11.26 -28.86 -2.77
C SER A 402 -12.13 -30.06 -2.45
N ALA A 403 -12.36 -30.35 -1.16
CA ALA A 403 -13.17 -31.48 -0.72
C ALA A 403 -14.62 -31.40 -1.23
N ILE A 404 -15.26 -30.23 -1.13
CA ILE A 404 -16.66 -30.05 -1.57
C ILE A 404 -16.74 -30.08 -3.10
N ASN A 405 -15.81 -29.45 -3.83
CA ASN A 405 -15.79 -29.49 -5.30
C ASN A 405 -15.56 -30.91 -5.83
N GLN A 406 -14.66 -31.67 -5.22
CA GLN A 406 -14.47 -33.09 -5.53
C GLN A 406 -15.79 -33.85 -5.33
N LEU A 407 -16.44 -33.69 -4.18
CA LEU A 407 -17.69 -34.38 -3.87
C LEU A 407 -18.86 -33.97 -4.77
N ALA A 408 -18.86 -32.72 -5.27
CA ALA A 408 -19.90 -32.17 -6.13
C ALA A 408 -19.74 -32.57 -7.60
N PHE A 409 -18.53 -32.58 -8.14
CA PHE A 409 -18.28 -32.68 -9.58
C PHE A 409 -17.44 -33.89 -10.02
N MET A 410 -16.68 -34.52 -9.13
CA MET A 410 -15.81 -35.64 -9.53
C MET A 410 -16.48 -37.00 -9.32
N GLU A 411 -16.51 -37.78 -10.39
CA GLU A 411 -16.88 -39.19 -10.35
C GLU A 411 -15.75 -40.00 -9.70
N ASN A 412 -16.06 -40.83 -8.71
CA ASN A 412 -15.13 -41.72 -7.98
C ASN A 412 -14.26 -41.14 -6.87
N VAL A 413 -14.73 -40.08 -6.21
CA VAL A 413 -14.08 -39.60 -4.97
C VAL A 413 -14.18 -40.66 -3.87
N ARG A 414 -13.05 -41.00 -3.26
CA ARG A 414 -13.04 -41.82 -2.04
C ARG A 414 -13.51 -40.98 -0.88
N ILE A 415 -14.80 -41.07 -0.58
CA ILE A 415 -15.39 -40.45 0.60
C ILE A 415 -14.86 -41.22 1.82
N SER A 416 -14.16 -40.54 2.71
CA SER A 416 -13.57 -41.12 3.92
C SER A 416 -14.16 -40.47 5.17
N GLU A 417 -14.10 -41.19 6.29
CA GLU A 417 -14.52 -40.62 7.58
C GLU A 417 -13.66 -39.41 7.98
N GLU A 418 -12.37 -39.43 7.62
CA GLU A 418 -11.43 -38.33 7.85
C GLU A 418 -11.85 -37.06 7.11
N MET A 419 -12.30 -37.18 5.85
CA MET A 419 -12.81 -36.06 5.07
C MET A 419 -14.01 -35.41 5.76
N ILE A 420 -14.97 -36.21 6.25
CA ILE A 420 -16.16 -35.70 6.95
C ILE A 420 -15.78 -35.03 8.27
N ARG A 421 -14.85 -35.61 9.04
CA ARG A 421 -14.35 -34.99 10.29
C ARG A 421 -13.64 -33.68 10.03
N SER A 422 -12.83 -33.61 8.97
CA SER A 422 -12.15 -32.38 8.55
C SER A 422 -13.15 -31.30 8.15
N LEU A 423 -14.15 -31.64 7.33
CA LEU A 423 -15.23 -30.73 6.93
C LEU A 423 -16.05 -30.24 8.13
N LEU A 424 -16.34 -31.10 9.10
CA LEU A 424 -17.04 -30.72 10.34
C LEU A 424 -16.21 -29.75 11.17
N GLY A 425 -14.91 -30.02 11.34
CA GLY A 425 -14.00 -29.14 12.06
C GLY A 425 -13.82 -27.78 11.38
N ASN A 426 -13.77 -27.76 10.04
CA ASN A 426 -13.69 -26.53 9.27
C ASN A 426 -15.00 -25.75 9.30
N LYS A 427 -16.15 -26.41 9.17
CA LYS A 427 -17.47 -25.80 9.33
C LYS A 427 -17.57 -25.07 10.66
N HIS A 428 -17.19 -25.72 11.76
CA HIS A 428 -17.20 -25.09 13.08
C HIS A 428 -16.28 -23.87 13.14
N ALA A 429 -15.06 -23.95 12.59
CA ALA A 429 -14.13 -22.82 12.55
C ALA A 429 -14.68 -21.62 11.76
N PHE A 430 -15.32 -21.84 10.61
CA PHE A 430 -15.92 -20.77 9.82
C PHE A 430 -17.18 -20.19 10.46
N ASP A 431 -18.06 -21.03 11.03
CA ASP A 431 -19.29 -20.57 11.68
C ASP A 431 -19.01 -19.80 12.99
N MET A 432 -17.85 -20.01 13.61
CA MET A 432 -17.37 -19.19 14.73
C MET A 432 -16.99 -17.76 14.32
N LEU A 433 -16.57 -17.53 13.06
CA LEU A 433 -16.27 -16.19 12.55
C LEU A 433 -17.56 -15.41 12.25
N ALA A 434 -18.51 -16.04 11.57
CA ALA A 434 -19.82 -15.48 11.31
C ALA A 434 -20.87 -16.59 11.16
N PRO A 435 -22.11 -16.38 11.63
CA PRO A 435 -23.15 -17.39 11.51
C PRO A 435 -23.44 -17.72 10.04
N ASP A 436 -23.47 -19.01 9.73
CA ASP A 436 -23.75 -19.57 8.39
C ASP A 436 -22.70 -19.17 7.32
N LEU A 437 -21.47 -18.84 7.74
CA LEU A 437 -20.39 -18.47 6.82
C LEU A 437 -19.98 -19.65 5.94
N PHE A 438 -19.95 -20.87 6.49
CA PHE A 438 -19.61 -22.08 5.74
C PHE A 438 -20.54 -22.27 4.53
N THR A 439 -21.86 -22.14 4.75
CA THR A 439 -22.86 -22.25 3.68
C THR A 439 -22.65 -21.18 2.62
N LYS A 440 -22.47 -19.93 3.05
CA LYS A 440 -22.31 -18.76 2.16
C LYS A 440 -21.06 -18.87 1.27
N LEU A 441 -19.93 -19.25 1.85
CA LEU A 441 -18.67 -19.35 1.13
C LEU A 441 -18.68 -20.53 0.16
N PHE A 442 -19.01 -21.73 0.63
CA PHE A 442 -18.75 -22.96 -0.13
C PHE A 442 -19.98 -23.57 -0.81
N LEU A 443 -21.18 -23.44 -0.25
CA LEU A 443 -22.35 -24.18 -0.75
C LEU A 443 -23.21 -23.37 -1.73
N SER A 444 -23.46 -22.09 -1.46
CA SER A 444 -24.35 -21.27 -2.29
C SER A 444 -23.92 -21.23 -3.75
N GLY A 445 -22.63 -20.99 -4.00
CA GLY A 445 -22.09 -20.91 -5.36
C GLY A 445 -22.17 -22.24 -6.12
N ILE A 446 -21.99 -23.37 -5.42
CA ILE A 446 -22.08 -24.70 -6.03
C ILE A 446 -23.51 -25.01 -6.46
N PHE A 447 -24.51 -24.64 -5.65
CA PHE A 447 -25.91 -24.86 -6.01
C PHE A 447 -26.40 -23.97 -7.16
N GLU A 448 -25.75 -22.82 -7.37
CA GLU A 448 -25.98 -21.92 -8.51
C GLU A 448 -25.23 -22.36 -9.78
N ASP A 449 -24.21 -23.23 -9.64
CA ASP A 449 -23.44 -23.74 -10.77
C ASP A 449 -24.33 -24.59 -11.70
N LYS A 450 -24.38 -24.19 -12.97
CA LYS A 450 -25.16 -24.85 -14.03
C LYS A 450 -24.63 -26.24 -14.40
N TYR A 451 -23.39 -26.57 -14.02
CA TYR A 451 -22.76 -27.86 -14.27
C TYR A 451 -22.92 -28.84 -13.10
N LEU A 452 -23.63 -28.47 -12.04
CA LEU A 452 -23.89 -29.38 -10.92
C LEU A 452 -24.95 -30.44 -11.31
N GLY A 453 -24.51 -31.67 -11.55
CA GLY A 453 -25.37 -32.81 -11.83
C GLY A 453 -26.31 -33.20 -10.67
N ILE A 454 -27.31 -34.05 -10.96
CA ILE A 454 -28.31 -34.52 -9.97
C ILE A 454 -27.64 -35.19 -8.77
N TYR A 455 -26.71 -36.11 -9.01
CA TYR A 455 -26.04 -36.86 -7.95
C TYR A 455 -25.09 -35.97 -7.16
N GLY A 456 -24.36 -35.06 -7.80
CA GLY A 456 -23.58 -34.01 -7.13
C GLY A 456 -24.46 -33.16 -6.19
N ARG A 457 -25.61 -32.69 -6.67
CA ARG A 457 -26.59 -31.94 -5.85
C ARG A 457 -27.12 -32.76 -4.68
N LYS A 458 -27.42 -34.06 -4.88
CA LYS A 458 -27.82 -34.98 -3.81
C LYS A 458 -26.71 -35.14 -2.77
N LYS A 459 -25.47 -35.38 -3.19
CA LYS A 459 -24.31 -35.55 -2.30
C LYS A 459 -24.08 -34.30 -1.45
N VAL A 460 -24.01 -33.12 -2.06
CA VAL A 460 -23.79 -31.85 -1.35
C VAL A 460 -24.95 -31.52 -0.39
N SER A 461 -26.20 -31.78 -0.81
CA SER A 461 -27.37 -31.55 0.06
C SER A 461 -27.39 -32.47 1.27
N HIS A 462 -27.07 -33.76 1.09
CA HIS A 462 -26.97 -34.72 2.18
C HIS A 462 -25.78 -34.44 3.08
N LEU A 463 -24.66 -33.98 2.54
CA LEU A 463 -23.51 -33.51 3.31
C LEU A 463 -23.91 -32.32 4.20
N ALA A 464 -24.54 -31.29 3.65
CA ALA A 464 -24.96 -30.10 4.40
C ALA A 464 -25.96 -30.43 5.51
N ALA A 465 -26.99 -31.21 5.20
CA ALA A 465 -27.97 -31.68 6.19
C ALA A 465 -27.33 -32.59 7.24
N GLY A 466 -26.46 -33.49 6.81
CA GLY A 466 -25.75 -34.44 7.65
C GLY A 466 -24.80 -33.78 8.65
N LEU A 467 -24.01 -32.80 8.20
CA LEU A 467 -23.12 -32.03 9.08
C LEU A 467 -23.91 -31.31 10.18
N LYS A 468 -25.07 -30.72 9.84
CA LYS A 468 -25.96 -30.10 10.82
C LYS A 468 -26.54 -31.12 11.81
N LEU A 469 -26.98 -32.28 11.34
CA LEU A 469 -27.50 -33.34 12.20
C LEU A 469 -26.42 -33.92 13.14
N ILE A 470 -25.16 -33.95 12.71
CA ILE A 470 -24.04 -34.35 13.56
C ILE A 470 -23.82 -33.32 14.68
N GLU A 471 -23.85 -32.02 14.38
CA GLU A 471 -23.77 -30.96 15.41
C GLU A 471 -24.92 -31.04 16.42
N GLU A 472 -26.11 -31.44 15.98
CA GLU A 472 -27.29 -31.67 16.83
C GLU A 472 -27.24 -33.01 17.60
N ASN A 473 -26.15 -33.79 17.49
CA ASN A 473 -25.99 -35.15 18.04
C ASN A 473 -27.08 -36.15 17.59
N ARG A 474 -27.66 -35.95 16.39
CA ARG A 474 -28.72 -36.79 15.82
C ARG A 474 -28.22 -37.80 14.78
N LEU A 475 -27.02 -37.61 14.26
CA LEU A 475 -26.36 -38.48 13.28
C LEU A 475 -24.89 -38.68 13.66
N THR A 476 -24.33 -39.84 13.39
CA THR A 476 -22.89 -40.10 13.58
C THR A 476 -22.12 -39.81 12.29
N THR A 477 -20.82 -39.52 12.40
CA THR A 477 -19.94 -39.37 11.23
C THR A 477 -19.97 -40.59 10.31
N THR A 478 -20.03 -41.80 10.88
CA THR A 478 -20.19 -43.06 10.15
C THR A 478 -21.53 -43.16 9.43
N GLY A 479 -22.63 -42.73 10.06
CA GLY A 479 -23.95 -42.73 9.43
C GLY A 479 -24.04 -41.78 8.23
N LEU A 480 -23.37 -40.62 8.29
CA LEU A 480 -23.26 -39.71 7.14
C LEU A 480 -22.39 -40.31 6.03
N LEU A 481 -21.27 -40.95 6.39
CA LEU A 481 -20.41 -41.64 5.44
C LEU A 481 -21.19 -42.71 4.65
N ASP A 482 -21.96 -43.54 5.36
CA ASP A 482 -22.77 -44.59 4.73
C ASP A 482 -23.80 -44.00 3.75
N GLN A 483 -24.45 -42.88 4.10
CA GLN A 483 -25.38 -42.19 3.21
C GLN A 483 -24.69 -41.70 1.93
N LEU A 484 -23.52 -41.06 2.06
CA LEU A 484 -22.79 -40.52 0.91
C LEU A 484 -22.21 -41.64 0.02
N VAL A 485 -21.71 -42.72 0.61
CA VAL A 485 -21.21 -43.90 -0.12
C VAL A 485 -22.35 -44.60 -0.85
N ASN A 486 -23.54 -44.69 -0.26
CA ASN A 486 -24.71 -45.23 -0.94
C ASN A 486 -25.09 -44.39 -2.17
N ILE A 487 -25.10 -43.06 -2.05
CA ILE A 487 -25.37 -42.16 -3.20
C ILE A 487 -24.30 -42.32 -4.29
N ASP A 488 -23.02 -42.46 -3.93
CA ASP A 488 -21.93 -42.72 -4.90
C ASP A 488 -22.09 -44.08 -5.59
N SER A 489 -22.53 -45.10 -4.85
CA SER A 489 -22.80 -46.43 -5.40
C SER A 489 -24.00 -46.43 -6.35
N ASP A 490 -25.06 -45.69 -6.01
CA ASP A 490 -26.25 -45.52 -6.85
C ASP A 490 -25.91 -44.77 -8.14
N GLU A 491 -25.08 -43.73 -8.08
CA GLU A 491 -24.59 -42.98 -9.24
C GLU A 491 -23.80 -43.89 -10.21
N ARG A 492 -22.83 -44.67 -9.69
CA ARG A 492 -22.06 -45.62 -10.51
C ARG A 492 -22.96 -46.67 -11.17
N LEU A 493 -23.90 -47.21 -10.40
CA LEU A 493 -24.83 -48.20 -10.90
C LEU A 493 -25.75 -47.60 -11.97
N HIS A 494 -26.23 -46.37 -11.76
CA HIS A 494 -27.05 -45.64 -12.73
C HIS A 494 -26.32 -45.40 -14.04
N LEU A 495 -25.07 -44.90 -14.01
CA LEU A 495 -24.26 -44.66 -15.21
C LEU A 495 -23.98 -45.96 -15.98
N THR A 496 -23.65 -47.03 -15.26
CA THR A 496 -23.45 -48.37 -15.84
C THR A 496 -24.73 -48.88 -16.51
N LEU A 497 -25.87 -48.76 -15.83
CA LEU A 497 -27.18 -49.13 -16.37
C LEU A 497 -27.52 -48.30 -17.61
N LEU A 498 -27.32 -46.99 -17.57
CA LEU A 498 -27.62 -46.09 -18.68
C LEU A 498 -26.84 -46.49 -19.94
N ALA A 499 -25.52 -46.74 -19.82
CA ALA A 499 -24.68 -47.18 -20.92
C ALA A 499 -25.17 -48.50 -21.54
N HIS A 500 -25.44 -49.51 -20.72
CA HIS A 500 -25.91 -50.80 -21.22
C HIS A 500 -27.34 -50.76 -21.80
N ILE A 501 -28.23 -49.96 -21.22
CA ILE A 501 -29.57 -49.75 -21.78
C ILE A 501 -29.47 -49.05 -23.14
N LYS A 502 -28.63 -48.02 -23.28
CA LYS A 502 -28.39 -47.33 -24.56
C LYS A 502 -27.88 -48.28 -25.64
N ASP A 503 -26.85 -49.06 -25.34
CA ASP A 503 -26.30 -50.05 -26.27
C ASP A 503 -27.36 -51.05 -26.72
N ARG A 504 -28.23 -51.48 -25.80
CA ARG A 504 -29.29 -52.43 -26.11
C ARG A 504 -30.39 -51.80 -26.95
N ILE A 505 -30.81 -50.57 -26.63
CA ILE A 505 -31.84 -49.83 -27.40
C ILE A 505 -31.35 -49.52 -28.81
N ARG A 506 -30.07 -49.16 -28.98
CA ARG A 506 -29.43 -48.95 -30.29
C ARG A 506 -29.40 -50.23 -31.14
N ASN A 507 -29.33 -51.39 -30.51
CA ASN A 507 -29.32 -52.69 -31.22
C ASN A 507 -30.72 -53.28 -31.46
N PHE A 508 -31.72 -52.92 -30.65
CA PHE A 508 -33.09 -53.46 -30.70
C PHE A 508 -34.13 -52.32 -30.71
N TYR A 509 -34.19 -51.61 -31.85
CA TYR A 509 -34.86 -50.32 -32.06
C TYR A 509 -36.40 -50.21 -31.81
N SER A 510 -37.08 -51.16 -31.17
CA SER A 510 -38.56 -51.16 -31.13
C SER A 510 -39.25 -51.73 -29.89
N LYS A 511 -38.52 -52.23 -28.87
CA LYS A 511 -39.13 -52.98 -27.74
C LYS A 511 -38.82 -52.38 -26.37
N TYR A 512 -39.25 -51.15 -26.10
CA TYR A 512 -39.21 -50.58 -24.74
C TYR A 512 -40.36 -49.60 -24.40
N ALA A 513 -41.35 -49.48 -25.30
CA ALA A 513 -42.45 -48.54 -25.15
C ALA A 513 -43.48 -48.99 -24.09
N THR A 514 -43.68 -50.31 -23.94
CA THR A 514 -44.64 -50.86 -22.98
C THR A 514 -43.99 -51.29 -21.67
N LYS A 515 -44.77 -51.36 -20.60
CA LYS A 515 -44.30 -51.77 -19.27
C LYS A 515 -43.78 -53.22 -19.26
N GLY A 516 -44.40 -54.09 -20.05
CA GLY A 516 -43.95 -55.48 -20.22
C GLY A 516 -42.60 -55.60 -20.94
N ASP A 517 -42.34 -54.74 -21.92
CA ASP A 517 -41.04 -54.68 -22.60
C ASP A 517 -39.93 -54.17 -21.66
N GLN A 518 -40.25 -53.18 -20.82
CA GLN A 518 -39.32 -52.66 -19.82
C GLN A 518 -38.98 -53.71 -18.76
N ASP A 519 -39.95 -54.52 -18.33
CA ASP A 519 -39.72 -55.62 -17.38
C ASP A 519 -38.88 -56.75 -18.02
N ALA A 520 -39.07 -57.04 -19.31
CA ALA A 520 -38.24 -58.00 -20.04
C ALA A 520 -36.79 -57.49 -20.21
N LEU A 521 -36.63 -56.24 -20.63
CA LEU A 521 -35.34 -55.57 -20.75
C LEU A 521 -34.59 -55.54 -19.41
N LYS A 522 -35.30 -55.29 -18.29
CA LYS A 522 -34.73 -55.32 -16.95
C LYS A 522 -34.18 -56.71 -16.59
N LYS A 523 -34.92 -57.78 -16.91
CA LYS A 523 -34.48 -59.16 -16.63
C LYS A 523 -33.24 -59.54 -17.44
N GLU A 524 -33.23 -59.22 -18.73
CA GLU A 524 -32.07 -59.48 -19.61
C GLU A 524 -30.81 -58.73 -19.14
N LEU A 525 -30.96 -57.44 -18.81
CA LEU A 525 -29.85 -56.63 -18.28
C LEU A 525 -29.35 -57.14 -16.94
N ALA A 526 -30.25 -57.59 -16.06
CA ALA A 526 -29.86 -58.16 -14.78
C ALA A 526 -29.03 -59.45 -14.94
N GLU A 527 -29.37 -60.30 -15.91
CA GLU A 527 -28.59 -61.50 -16.23
C GLU A 527 -27.23 -61.13 -16.85
N GLU A 528 -27.19 -60.18 -17.77
CA GLU A 528 -25.95 -59.72 -18.41
C GLU A 528 -24.98 -59.11 -17.41
N LEU A 529 -25.48 -58.22 -16.54
CA LEU A 529 -24.67 -57.52 -15.55
C LEU A 529 -24.15 -58.46 -14.44
N LYS A 530 -24.93 -59.50 -14.08
CA LYS A 530 -24.48 -60.58 -13.21
C LYS A 530 -23.40 -61.43 -13.87
N ASN A 531 -23.57 -61.79 -15.15
CA ASN A 531 -22.58 -62.56 -15.90
C ASN A 531 -21.25 -61.81 -16.08
N LYS A 532 -21.32 -60.48 -16.22
CA LYS A 532 -20.14 -59.59 -16.26
C LYS A 532 -19.55 -59.27 -14.88
N ARG A 533 -20.15 -59.77 -13.78
CA ARG A 533 -19.77 -59.48 -12.38
C ARG A 533 -19.77 -57.99 -12.02
N LEU A 534 -20.63 -57.21 -12.66
CA LEU A 534 -20.77 -55.77 -12.39
C LEU A 534 -21.78 -55.47 -11.28
N ILE A 535 -22.62 -56.44 -10.91
CA ILE A 535 -23.58 -56.34 -9.81
C ILE A 535 -23.73 -57.69 -9.12
N ASP A 536 -23.76 -57.68 -7.78
CA ASP A 536 -24.00 -58.89 -6.96
C ASP A 536 -25.49 -59.13 -6.65
N GLY A 537 -26.37 -58.14 -6.93
CA GLY A 537 -27.78 -58.13 -6.55
C GLY A 537 -28.77 -57.91 -7.70
N GLU A 538 -30.03 -57.62 -7.36
CA GLU A 538 -31.04 -57.16 -8.34
C GLU A 538 -30.91 -55.67 -8.61
N ILE A 539 -31.26 -55.25 -9.83
CA ILE A 539 -31.27 -53.83 -10.21
C ILE A 539 -32.42 -53.12 -9.46
N PRO A 540 -32.14 -52.04 -8.69
CA PRO A 540 -33.17 -51.26 -8.02
C PRO A 540 -34.17 -50.68 -9.02
N ASP A 541 -35.47 -50.82 -8.73
CA ASP A 541 -36.55 -50.35 -9.61
C ASP A 541 -36.47 -48.86 -9.93
N HIS A 542 -36.06 -48.05 -8.95
CA HIS A 542 -36.00 -46.61 -9.10
C HIS A 542 -34.90 -46.19 -10.08
N LEU A 543 -33.68 -46.75 -9.98
CA LEU A 543 -32.57 -46.47 -10.89
C LEU A 543 -32.88 -46.88 -12.33
N PHE A 544 -33.53 -48.03 -12.52
CA PHE A 544 -33.92 -48.49 -13.85
C PHE A 544 -34.96 -47.56 -14.50
N ARG A 545 -36.00 -47.15 -13.74
CA ARG A 545 -37.00 -46.20 -14.24
C ARG A 545 -36.39 -44.84 -14.55
N GLU A 546 -35.47 -44.38 -13.70
CA GLU A 546 -34.73 -43.13 -13.91
C GLU A 546 -33.90 -43.20 -15.19
N ALA A 547 -33.17 -44.28 -15.44
CA ALA A 547 -32.39 -44.47 -16.67
C ALA A 547 -33.26 -44.48 -17.93
N ILE A 548 -34.42 -45.14 -17.91
CA ILE A 548 -35.37 -45.13 -19.02
C ILE A 548 -35.95 -43.71 -19.25
N LEU A 549 -36.24 -42.97 -18.18
CA LEU A 549 -36.71 -41.59 -18.28
C LEU A 549 -35.64 -40.66 -18.87
N THR A 550 -34.38 -40.84 -18.47
CA THR A 550 -33.22 -40.13 -19.05
C THR A 550 -33.13 -40.37 -20.55
N ILE A 551 -33.23 -41.62 -21.01
CA ILE A 551 -33.19 -41.96 -22.44
C ILE A 551 -34.38 -41.38 -23.21
N LYS A 552 -35.58 -41.36 -22.62
CA LYS A 552 -36.74 -40.70 -23.24
C LYS A 552 -36.53 -39.20 -23.40
N LYS A 553 -35.98 -38.52 -22.38
CA LYS A 553 -35.67 -37.08 -22.44
C LYS A 553 -34.60 -36.79 -23.49
N GLU A 554 -33.57 -37.61 -23.56
CA GLU A 554 -32.53 -37.56 -24.60
C GLU A 554 -33.12 -37.70 -26.01
N ALA A 555 -33.98 -38.70 -26.23
CA ALA A 555 -34.62 -38.91 -27.53
C ALA A 555 -35.48 -37.70 -27.94
N VAL A 556 -36.23 -37.11 -27.00
CA VAL A 556 -37.01 -35.88 -27.26
C VAL A 556 -36.08 -34.71 -27.58
N TYR A 557 -34.97 -34.56 -26.85
CA TYR A 557 -33.99 -33.51 -27.11
C TYR A 557 -33.37 -33.65 -28.50
N ILE A 558 -32.78 -34.80 -28.81
CA ILE A 558 -32.03 -35.04 -30.06
C ILE A 558 -32.94 -35.02 -31.29
N HIS A 559 -34.14 -35.61 -31.22
CA HIS A 559 -34.99 -35.76 -32.40
C HIS A 559 -35.95 -34.59 -32.63
N ASN A 560 -36.35 -33.87 -31.58
CA ASN A 560 -37.35 -32.80 -31.71
C ASN A 560 -36.74 -31.42 -31.45
N LEU A 561 -36.07 -31.23 -30.31
CA LEU A 561 -35.66 -29.88 -29.86
C LEU A 561 -34.35 -29.42 -30.51
N LEU A 562 -33.33 -30.26 -30.54
CA LEU A 562 -32.00 -29.93 -31.05
C LEU A 562 -32.03 -29.48 -32.53
N PRO A 563 -32.75 -30.15 -33.45
CA PRO A 563 -32.87 -29.67 -34.84
C PRO A 563 -33.53 -28.29 -34.93
N GLN A 564 -34.53 -28.01 -34.08
CA GLN A 564 -35.18 -26.70 -34.03
C GLN A 564 -34.23 -25.63 -33.47
N ILE A 565 -33.50 -25.94 -32.40
CA ILE A 565 -32.50 -25.05 -31.80
C ILE A 565 -31.41 -24.67 -32.82
N ILE A 566 -30.94 -25.64 -33.61
CA ILE A 566 -29.93 -25.40 -34.66
C ILE A 566 -30.51 -24.51 -35.77
N LEU A 567 -31.70 -24.82 -36.27
CA LEU A 567 -32.32 -24.10 -37.39
C LEU A 567 -32.69 -22.65 -37.04
N GLU A 568 -33.17 -22.42 -35.82
CA GLU A 568 -33.60 -21.09 -35.35
C GLU A 568 -32.51 -20.35 -34.56
N LYS A 569 -31.33 -20.96 -34.32
CA LYS A 569 -30.30 -20.49 -33.38
C LYS A 569 -30.87 -20.12 -32.00
N ASN A 570 -31.86 -20.88 -31.53
CA ASN A 570 -32.66 -20.52 -30.36
C ASN A 570 -31.99 -20.97 -29.05
N TRP A 571 -31.06 -20.15 -28.55
CA TRP A 571 -30.39 -20.38 -27.26
C TRP A 571 -31.36 -20.46 -26.07
N ALA A 572 -32.45 -19.69 -26.10
CA ALA A 572 -33.41 -19.66 -24.99
C ALA A 572 -34.13 -21.01 -24.83
N LEU A 573 -34.50 -21.65 -25.94
CA LEU A 573 -35.11 -22.98 -25.92
C LEU A 573 -34.15 -24.06 -25.40
N ARG A 574 -32.84 -23.91 -25.66
CA ARG A 574 -31.79 -24.78 -25.11
C ARG A 574 -31.70 -24.65 -23.59
N GLU A 575 -31.57 -23.43 -23.07
CA GLU A 575 -31.47 -23.21 -21.62
C GLU A 575 -32.76 -23.62 -20.89
N ASP A 576 -33.94 -23.35 -21.46
CA ASP A 576 -35.22 -23.80 -20.89
C ASP A 576 -35.30 -25.32 -20.78
N PHE A 577 -34.82 -26.06 -21.79
CA PHE A 577 -34.71 -27.52 -21.68
C PHE A 577 -33.71 -27.95 -20.61
N LEU A 578 -32.53 -27.33 -20.53
CA LEU A 578 -31.53 -27.67 -19.52
C LEU A 578 -32.04 -27.44 -18.09
N GLU A 579 -32.74 -26.32 -17.85
CA GLU A 579 -33.30 -25.99 -16.53
C GLU A 579 -34.44 -26.93 -16.11
N ASN A 580 -35.27 -27.39 -17.05
CA ASN A 580 -36.46 -28.19 -16.75
C ASN A 580 -36.27 -29.70 -16.90
N SER A 581 -35.32 -30.15 -17.73
CA SER A 581 -35.12 -31.58 -18.01
C SER A 581 -34.45 -32.32 -16.86
N GLY A 582 -33.67 -31.64 -16.03
CA GLY A 582 -32.83 -32.26 -15.01
C GLY A 582 -31.72 -33.14 -15.58
N LEU A 583 -31.44 -33.08 -16.89
CA LEU A 583 -30.25 -33.71 -17.45
C LEU A 583 -29.02 -32.88 -17.12
N ASP A 584 -27.89 -33.56 -16.87
CA ASP A 584 -26.62 -32.87 -16.65
C ASP A 584 -26.24 -32.07 -17.90
N ARG A 585 -25.83 -30.81 -17.71
CA ARG A 585 -25.42 -29.94 -18.80
C ARG A 585 -24.24 -30.52 -19.58
N PHE A 586 -23.26 -31.12 -18.90
CA PHE A 586 -22.13 -31.76 -19.57
C PHE A 586 -22.59 -32.92 -20.47
N TYR A 587 -23.52 -33.72 -19.96
CA TYR A 587 -24.11 -34.82 -20.70
C TYR A 587 -24.85 -34.35 -21.96
N VAL A 588 -25.66 -33.30 -21.86
CA VAL A 588 -26.36 -32.71 -23.02
C VAL A 588 -25.36 -32.10 -24.01
N GLU A 589 -24.30 -31.47 -23.53
CA GLU A 589 -23.25 -30.91 -24.39
C GLU A 589 -22.46 -32.00 -25.15
N GLU A 590 -22.23 -33.17 -24.56
CA GLU A 590 -21.66 -34.31 -25.28
C GLU A 590 -22.64 -34.86 -26.34
N LEU A 591 -23.94 -34.96 -26.02
CA LEU A 591 -24.96 -35.39 -27.00
C LEU A 591 -25.07 -34.44 -28.20
N GLU A 592 -24.98 -33.13 -27.96
CA GLU A 592 -24.92 -32.13 -29.03
C GLU A 592 -23.68 -32.31 -29.90
N ARG A 593 -22.51 -32.54 -29.29
CA ARG A 593 -21.26 -32.77 -30.04
C ARG A 593 -21.38 -34.02 -30.91
N GLU A 594 -21.83 -35.14 -30.34
CA GLU A 594 -22.06 -36.39 -31.07
C GLU A 594 -23.05 -36.21 -32.23
N PHE A 595 -24.13 -35.44 -32.02
CA PHE A 595 -25.09 -35.13 -33.08
C PHE A 595 -24.46 -34.34 -34.23
N PHE A 596 -23.66 -33.31 -33.93
CA PHE A 596 -22.96 -32.52 -34.95
C PHE A 596 -21.94 -33.37 -35.72
N GLU A 597 -21.17 -34.19 -35.02
CA GLU A 597 -20.19 -35.11 -35.63
C GLU A 597 -20.87 -36.14 -36.54
N LEU A 598 -21.96 -36.77 -36.10
CA LEU A 598 -22.69 -37.78 -36.87
C LEU A 598 -23.38 -37.21 -38.12
N ASN A 599 -23.79 -35.95 -38.09
CA ASN A 599 -24.46 -35.28 -39.21
C ASN A 599 -23.52 -34.41 -40.07
N GLY A 600 -22.22 -34.34 -39.74
CA GLY A 600 -21.23 -33.57 -40.49
C GLY A 600 -21.46 -32.05 -40.42
N LEU A 601 -22.00 -31.55 -39.31
CA LEU A 601 -22.26 -30.13 -39.06
C LEU A 601 -21.02 -29.43 -38.47
N ASP A 602 -20.95 -28.10 -38.61
CA ASP A 602 -19.81 -27.32 -38.11
C ASP A 602 -19.88 -27.12 -36.58
N LEU A 603 -18.83 -27.54 -35.88
CA LEU A 603 -18.72 -27.39 -34.43
C LEU A 603 -18.63 -25.92 -33.99
N GLU A 604 -18.20 -25.01 -34.87
CA GLU A 604 -18.13 -23.59 -34.55
C GLU A 604 -19.53 -22.96 -34.38
N GLU A 605 -20.52 -23.41 -35.15
CA GLU A 605 -21.93 -23.02 -34.99
C GLU A 605 -22.48 -23.51 -33.64
N LEU A 606 -22.11 -24.72 -33.20
CA LEU A 606 -22.48 -25.24 -31.89
C LEU A 606 -21.91 -24.37 -30.75
N TYR A 607 -20.66 -23.90 -30.88
CA TYR A 607 -20.08 -22.98 -29.89
C TYR A 607 -20.79 -21.62 -29.85
N GLN A 608 -21.24 -21.09 -30.98
CA GLN A 608 -22.02 -19.84 -31.02
C GLN A 608 -23.37 -19.99 -30.33
N ILE A 609 -24.10 -21.08 -30.62
CA ILE A 609 -25.38 -21.42 -29.97
C ILE A 609 -25.18 -21.54 -28.45
N ARG A 610 -24.11 -22.19 -27.99
CA ARG A 610 -23.82 -22.35 -26.55
C ARG A 610 -23.55 -21.02 -25.83
N LYS A 611 -22.88 -20.08 -26.50
CA LYS A 611 -22.54 -18.76 -25.94
C LYS A 611 -23.65 -17.72 -26.09
N GLY A 612 -24.72 -18.04 -26.82
CA GLY A 612 -25.81 -17.09 -27.10
C GLY A 612 -25.39 -15.95 -28.03
N PHE A 613 -24.33 -16.14 -28.82
CA PHE A 613 -23.95 -15.19 -29.86
C PHE A 613 -24.69 -15.53 -31.15
N ASN A 614 -25.46 -14.57 -31.67
CA ASN A 614 -26.23 -14.72 -32.91
C ASN A 614 -25.33 -14.78 -34.15
#